data_AF-A0A3M2CFC7-F1
#
_entry.id   AF-A0A3M2CFC7-F1
#
_cell.length_a   1.000
_cell.length_b   1.000
_cell.length_c   1.000
_cell.angle_alpha   90.00
_cell.angle_beta   90.00
_cell.angle_gamma   90.00
#
_symmetry.space_group_name_H-M   'P 1'
#
loop_
_entity.id
_entity.type
_entity.pdbx_description
1 polymer ?
#
loop_
_entity_poly.entity_id
_entity_poly.type
_entity_poly.pdbx_seq_one_letter_code
_entity_poly.pdbx_strand_id
1 'polypeptide(L)'
;MSGSPAADSAAEARGLTAAGALAAARRIGTELCRTAFWDDERRRCNWLGRADRQGDVPGSVVPATAALEADLYRGSSGVALFLAELAAVSGDEEAAATAVAALRRSLAYLRQQPLERASPLSLFSGHLGVAFAGARICRLLPAAGELEAAIAALRPAIAGAFDE
;
A
#
# COMPACT_ATOMS: atom_id res chain seq x y z
N MET A 1 -55.88 11.43 -1.41
CA MET A 1 -54.95 10.70 -2.33
C MET A 1 -53.65 11.49 -2.35
N SER A 2 -52.80 11.40 -1.32
CA SER A 2 -51.80 10.34 -1.07
C SER A 2 -50.87 10.13 -2.28
N GLY A 3 -49.88 11.00 -2.41
CA GLY A 3 -48.64 10.74 -3.15
C GLY A 3 -47.62 10.19 -2.15
N SER A 4 -47.11 9.00 -2.42
CA SER A 4 -46.30 8.18 -1.52
C SER A 4 -44.93 8.81 -1.21
N PRO A 5 -44.48 8.87 0.06
CA PRO A 5 -43.12 9.29 0.46
C PRO A 5 -42.04 8.23 0.19
N ALA A 6 -42.39 7.09 -0.41
CA ALA A 6 -41.50 5.94 -0.56
C ALA A 6 -40.41 6.11 -1.65
N ALA A 7 -40.51 7.12 -2.52
CA ALA A 7 -39.56 7.31 -3.62
C ALA A 7 -38.28 8.05 -3.19
N ASP A 8 -38.37 8.99 -2.24
CA ASP A 8 -37.20 9.72 -1.70
C ASP A 8 -36.35 8.86 -0.76
N SER A 9 -36.95 7.90 -0.06
CA SER A 9 -36.26 7.00 0.89
C SER A 9 -35.31 5.99 0.22
N ALA A 10 -35.48 5.71 -1.08
CA ALA A 10 -34.67 4.71 -1.79
C ALA A 10 -33.36 5.29 -2.37
N ALA A 11 -33.28 6.60 -2.56
CA ALA A 11 -32.10 7.29 -3.12
C ALA A 11 -31.03 7.57 -2.05
N GLU A 12 -31.42 7.79 -0.79
CA GLU A 12 -30.47 7.87 0.34
C GLU A 12 -29.77 6.54 0.65
N ALA A 13 -30.33 5.40 0.18
CA ALA A 13 -29.83 4.06 0.45
C ALA A 13 -28.63 3.61 -0.44
N ARG A 14 -28.04 4.49 -1.25
CA ARG A 14 -26.93 4.14 -2.18
C ARG A 14 -25.67 5.01 -2.07
N GLY A 15 -25.64 5.99 -1.17
CA GLY A 15 -24.44 6.80 -0.92
C GLY A 15 -23.64 6.26 0.26
N LEU A 16 -22.37 5.87 0.04
CA LEU A 16 -21.45 5.57 1.13
C LEU A 16 -21.24 6.86 1.95
N THR A 17 -21.76 6.92 3.17
CA THR A 17 -21.53 8.05 4.06
C THR A 17 -20.06 8.06 4.52
N ALA A 18 -19.54 9.21 4.93
CA ALA A 18 -18.17 9.30 5.46
C ALA A 18 -17.96 8.36 6.66
N ALA A 19 -18.95 8.27 7.55
CA ALA A 19 -18.94 7.34 8.67
C ALA A 19 -18.95 5.86 8.21
N GLY A 20 -19.75 5.54 7.18
CA GLY A 20 -19.79 4.21 6.58
C GLY A 20 -18.45 3.83 5.91
N ALA A 21 -17.83 4.77 5.19
CA ALA A 21 -16.52 4.60 4.58
C ALA A 21 -15.44 4.34 5.63
N LEU A 22 -15.41 5.14 6.71
CA LEU A 22 -14.44 4.97 7.79
C LEU A 22 -14.64 3.63 8.52
N ALA A 23 -15.89 3.22 8.77
CA ALA A 23 -16.18 1.93 9.37
C ALA A 23 -15.71 0.76 8.48
N ALA A 24 -15.88 0.87 7.16
CA ALA A 24 -15.35 -0.12 6.22
C ALA A 24 -13.81 -0.13 6.19
N ALA A 25 -13.18 1.05 6.14
CA ALA A 25 -11.73 1.19 6.18
C ALA A 25 -11.13 0.60 7.46
N ARG A 26 -11.76 0.81 8.62
CA ARG A 26 -11.34 0.19 9.90
C ARG A 26 -11.39 -1.33 9.85
N ARG A 27 -12.45 -1.92 9.30
CA ARG A 27 -12.55 -3.39 9.16
C ARG A 27 -11.45 -3.94 8.26
N ILE A 28 -11.21 -3.29 7.12
CA ILE A 28 -10.13 -3.68 6.19
C ILE A 28 -8.76 -3.53 6.88
N GLY A 29 -8.51 -2.40 7.53
CA GLY A 29 -7.26 -2.12 8.24
C GLY A 29 -6.98 -3.12 9.35
N THR A 30 -7.99 -3.44 10.16
CA THR A 30 -7.89 -4.46 11.22
C THR A 30 -7.46 -5.81 10.64
N GLU A 31 -8.08 -6.22 9.53
CA GLU A 31 -7.75 -7.49 8.89
C GLU A 31 -6.32 -7.49 8.30
N LEU A 32 -5.90 -6.38 7.69
CA LEU A 32 -4.55 -6.22 7.19
C LEU A 32 -3.51 -6.28 8.32
N CYS A 33 -3.72 -5.57 9.43
CA CYS A 33 -2.84 -5.65 10.61
C CYS A 33 -2.74 -7.08 11.15
N ARG A 34 -3.90 -7.74 11.30
CA ARG A 34 -4.00 -9.11 11.85
C ARG A 34 -3.30 -10.16 10.99
N THR A 35 -3.33 -9.99 9.67
CA THR A 35 -2.79 -10.98 8.71
C THR A 35 -1.38 -10.67 8.24
N ALA A 36 -0.76 -9.60 8.75
CA ALA A 36 0.61 -9.24 8.43
C ALA A 36 1.59 -10.28 9.00
N PHE A 37 2.50 -10.75 8.14
CA PHE A 37 3.65 -11.55 8.54
C PHE A 37 4.78 -10.61 8.97
N TRP A 38 5.19 -10.71 10.23
CA TRP A 38 6.23 -9.87 10.82
C TRP A 38 7.57 -10.59 10.83
N ASP A 39 8.67 -9.85 10.71
CA ASP A 39 10.00 -10.37 11.04
C ASP A 39 10.19 -10.50 12.56
N ASP A 40 11.20 -11.24 12.98
CA ASP A 40 11.45 -11.57 14.39
C ASP A 40 11.66 -10.31 15.25
N GLU A 41 12.30 -9.29 14.68
CA GLU A 41 12.54 -8.00 15.33
C GLU A 41 11.29 -7.09 15.35
N ARG A 42 10.20 -7.50 14.72
CA ARG A 42 8.97 -6.71 14.52
C ARG A 42 9.22 -5.34 13.88
N ARG A 43 10.24 -5.24 13.03
CA ARG A 43 10.60 -4.01 12.30
C ARG A 43 10.03 -4.00 10.90
N ARG A 44 9.73 -5.15 10.30
CA ARG A 44 9.24 -5.26 8.93
C ARG A 44 8.05 -6.19 8.90
N CYS A 45 7.10 -5.90 8.03
CA CYS A 45 6.00 -6.81 7.76
C CYS A 45 5.69 -6.92 6.27
N ASN A 46 4.99 -7.98 5.90
CA ASN A 46 4.47 -8.21 4.56
C ASN A 46 3.22 -9.11 4.58
N TRP A 47 2.61 -9.34 3.43
CA TRP A 47 1.47 -10.23 3.24
C TRP A 47 1.74 -11.22 2.11
N LEU A 48 1.00 -12.34 2.12
CA LEU A 48 0.89 -13.21 0.96
C LEU A 48 -0.30 -12.75 0.11
N GLY A 49 -0.10 -12.67 -1.20
CA GLY A 49 -1.13 -12.26 -2.15
C GLY A 49 -1.04 -13.03 -3.45
N ARG A 50 -1.97 -12.73 -4.35
CA ARG A 50 -1.95 -13.27 -5.71
C ARG A 50 -0.79 -12.64 -6.47
N ALA A 51 -0.01 -13.49 -7.13
CA ALA A 51 1.08 -13.09 -7.99
C ALA A 51 0.99 -13.83 -9.32
N ASP A 52 1.60 -13.21 -10.33
CA ASP A 52 1.70 -13.77 -11.67
C ASP A 52 3.11 -14.34 -11.85
N ARG A 53 3.21 -15.64 -12.08
CA ARG A 53 4.48 -16.32 -12.37
C ARG A 53 4.56 -16.75 -13.82
N GLN A 54 5.77 -16.73 -14.36
CA GLN A 54 6.03 -17.32 -15.67
C GLN A 54 5.75 -18.83 -15.57
N GLY A 55 4.87 -19.35 -16.42
CA GLY A 55 4.62 -20.78 -16.53
C GLY A 55 5.70 -21.49 -17.34
N ASP A 56 5.59 -22.81 -17.46
CA ASP A 56 6.57 -23.66 -18.16
C ASP A 56 6.66 -23.36 -19.67
N VAL A 57 5.62 -22.74 -20.23
CA VAL A 57 5.61 -22.27 -21.62
C VAL A 57 6.07 -20.81 -21.67
N PRO A 58 7.07 -20.47 -22.51
CA PRO A 58 7.50 -19.09 -22.70
C PRO A 58 6.32 -18.17 -23.06
N GLY A 59 6.18 -17.05 -22.35
CA GLY A 59 5.06 -16.11 -22.49
C GLY A 59 3.79 -16.49 -21.72
N SER A 60 3.69 -17.70 -21.15
CA SER A 60 2.56 -18.05 -20.28
C SER A 60 2.69 -17.46 -18.89
N VAL A 61 1.55 -17.00 -18.34
CA VAL A 61 1.44 -16.51 -16.97
C VAL A 61 0.48 -17.42 -16.21
N VAL A 62 0.94 -17.98 -15.09
CA VAL A 62 0.15 -18.83 -14.20
C VAL A 62 -0.11 -18.13 -12.88
N PRO A 63 -1.32 -18.26 -12.30
CA PRO A 63 -1.61 -17.74 -10.97
C PRO A 63 -0.74 -18.43 -9.92
N ALA A 64 -0.12 -17.64 -9.06
CA ALA A 64 0.65 -18.10 -7.92
C ALA A 64 0.27 -17.33 -6.65
N THR A 65 0.72 -17.83 -5.51
CA THR A 65 0.73 -17.10 -4.25
C THR A 65 2.17 -16.74 -3.92
N ALA A 66 2.43 -15.46 -3.67
CA ALA A 66 3.75 -14.97 -3.28
C ALA A 66 3.62 -13.84 -2.26
N ALA A 67 4.74 -13.48 -1.64
CA ALA A 67 4.81 -12.27 -0.84
C ALA A 67 4.49 -11.05 -1.73
N LEU A 68 3.81 -10.03 -1.19
CA LEU A 68 3.56 -8.82 -1.96
C LEU A 68 4.90 -8.16 -2.35
N GLU A 69 4.96 -7.63 -3.56
CA GLU A 69 6.09 -6.86 -4.08
C GLU A 69 6.21 -5.51 -3.34
N ALA A 70 7.22 -4.70 -3.67
CA ALA A 70 7.40 -3.39 -3.04
C ALA A 70 6.55 -2.27 -3.67
N ASP A 71 6.00 -2.48 -4.88
CA ASP A 71 5.34 -1.45 -5.67
C ASP A 71 4.05 -0.86 -5.04
N LEU A 72 3.58 0.26 -5.59
CA LEU A 72 2.44 1.00 -5.03
C LEU A 72 1.10 0.34 -5.36
N TYR A 73 0.98 -0.28 -6.53
CA TYR A 73 -0.31 -0.73 -7.06
C TYR A 73 -0.78 -2.03 -6.42
N ARG A 74 0.09 -3.03 -6.38
CA ARG A 74 -0.20 -4.38 -5.87
C ARG A 74 0.73 -4.79 -4.72
N GLY A 75 1.70 -3.94 -4.40
CA GLY A 75 2.71 -4.23 -3.39
C GLY A 75 2.40 -3.70 -1.99
N SER A 76 3.33 -3.98 -1.08
CA SER A 76 3.26 -3.62 0.33
C SER A 76 3.30 -2.11 0.58
N SER A 77 3.81 -1.28 -0.35
CA SER A 77 3.83 0.17 -0.17
C SER A 77 2.45 0.81 -0.36
N GLY A 78 1.59 0.25 -1.21
CA GLY A 78 0.18 0.64 -1.31
C GLY A 78 -0.61 0.32 -0.04
N VAL A 79 -0.39 -0.88 0.52
CA VAL A 79 -0.97 -1.28 1.82
C VAL A 79 -0.48 -0.33 2.93
N ALA A 80 0.81 -0.01 2.95
CA ALA A 80 1.38 0.92 3.92
C ALA A 80 0.72 2.31 3.83
N LEU A 81 0.52 2.83 2.62
CA LEU A 81 -0.12 4.12 2.40
C LEU A 81 -1.57 4.12 2.90
N PHE A 82 -2.34 3.08 2.58
CA PHE A 82 -3.71 2.93 3.07
C PHE A 82 -3.77 2.92 4.60
N LEU A 83 -2.93 2.12 5.26
CA LEU A 83 -2.90 2.02 6.72
C LEU A 83 -2.44 3.33 7.39
N ALA A 84 -1.52 4.07 6.78
CA ALA A 84 -1.10 5.38 7.28
C ALA A 84 -2.22 6.42 7.20
N GLU A 85 -2.97 6.48 6.09
CA GLU A 85 -4.14 7.35 5.97
C GLU A 85 -5.22 6.96 6.98
N LEU A 86 -5.48 5.66 7.18
CA LEU A 86 -6.41 5.17 8.20
C LEU A 86 -5.98 5.60 9.60
N ALA A 87 -4.70 5.41 9.95
CA ALA A 87 -4.16 5.81 11.23
C ALA A 87 -4.29 7.32 11.46
N ALA A 88 -3.99 8.13 10.44
CA ALA A 88 -4.08 9.59 10.54
C ALA A 88 -5.50 10.10 10.83
N VAL A 89 -6.53 9.46 10.28
CA VAL A 89 -7.93 9.89 10.50
C VAL A 89 -8.59 9.25 11.71
N SER A 90 -8.08 8.13 12.20
CA SER A 90 -8.74 7.32 13.25
C SER A 90 -7.97 7.21 14.57
N GLY A 91 -6.69 7.59 14.58
CA GLY A 91 -5.80 7.45 15.73
C GLY A 91 -5.36 6.00 16.01
N ASP A 92 -5.54 5.09 15.05
CA ASP A 92 -5.21 3.67 15.22
C ASP A 92 -3.68 3.44 15.19
N GLU A 93 -3.12 3.15 16.38
CA GLU A 93 -1.69 2.94 16.57
C GLU A 93 -1.19 1.64 15.93
N GLU A 94 -2.02 0.59 15.85
CA GLU A 94 -1.63 -0.68 15.21
C GLU A 94 -1.55 -0.51 13.69
N ALA A 95 -2.50 0.23 13.11
CA ALA A 95 -2.44 0.63 11.71
C ALA A 95 -1.19 1.49 11.43
N ALA A 96 -0.86 2.44 12.31
CA ALA A 96 0.34 3.26 12.18
C ALA A 96 1.62 2.40 12.20
N ALA A 97 1.78 1.53 13.21
CA ALA A 97 2.95 0.67 13.34
C ALA A 97 3.10 -0.27 12.15
N THR A 98 1.99 -0.87 11.70
CA THR A 98 1.96 -1.77 10.54
C THR A 98 2.32 -1.03 9.25
N ALA A 99 1.82 0.19 9.06
CA ALA A 99 2.18 1.04 7.91
C ALA A 99 3.70 1.31 7.85
N VAL A 100 4.31 1.70 8.98
CA VAL A 100 5.75 1.97 9.03
C VAL A 100 6.56 0.70 8.74
N ALA A 101 6.17 -0.45 9.30
CA ALA A 101 6.85 -1.72 9.06
C ALA A 101 6.76 -2.19 7.60
N ALA A 102 5.60 -2.03 6.97
CA ALA A 102 5.39 -2.37 5.56
C ALA A 102 6.19 -1.46 4.61
N LEU A 103 6.23 -0.14 4.90
CA LEU A 103 7.07 0.79 4.15
C LEU A 103 8.56 0.45 4.32
N ARG A 104 9.01 0.20 5.55
CA ARG A 104 10.41 -0.18 5.83
C ARG A 104 10.82 -1.43 5.05
N ARG A 105 9.94 -2.44 5.00
CA ARG A 105 10.15 -3.64 4.19
C ARG A 105 10.27 -3.31 2.70
N SER A 106 9.37 -2.47 2.17
CA SER A 106 9.34 -2.10 0.75
C SER A 106 10.63 -1.38 0.34
N LEU A 107 11.10 -0.43 1.17
CA LEU A 107 12.35 0.28 0.94
C LEU A 107 13.57 -0.65 1.04
N ALA A 108 13.60 -1.56 2.02
CA ALA A 108 14.69 -2.53 2.15
C ALA A 108 14.74 -3.49 0.95
N TYR A 109 13.59 -3.93 0.44
CA TYR A 109 13.49 -4.80 -0.73
C TYR A 109 14.05 -4.13 -1.98
N LEU A 110 13.65 -2.88 -2.28
CA LEU A 110 14.14 -2.14 -3.44
C LEU A 110 15.66 -1.92 -3.46
N ARG A 111 16.30 -1.87 -2.28
CA ARG A 111 17.76 -1.77 -2.20
C ARG A 111 18.48 -3.04 -2.62
N GLN A 112 17.80 -4.19 -2.51
CA GLN A 112 18.37 -5.50 -2.83
C GLN A 112 17.93 -5.98 -4.21
N GLN A 113 16.68 -5.70 -4.60
CA GLN A 113 16.06 -6.15 -5.84
C GLN A 113 15.28 -5.00 -6.47
N PRO A 114 15.83 -4.37 -7.53
CA PRO A 114 15.09 -3.40 -8.32
C PRO A 114 13.83 -4.02 -8.94
N LEU A 115 12.79 -3.22 -9.13
CA LEU A 115 11.57 -3.68 -9.82
C LEU A 115 11.86 -3.87 -11.31
N GLU A 116 12.24 -5.07 -11.71
CA GLU A 116 12.77 -5.39 -13.06
C GLU A 116 11.74 -5.18 -14.20
N ARG A 117 10.44 -5.25 -13.89
CA ARG A 117 9.37 -5.27 -14.91
C ARG A 117 8.79 -3.88 -15.24
N ALA A 118 9.29 -2.82 -14.62
CA ALA A 118 8.74 -1.48 -14.81
C ALA A 118 9.82 -0.41 -14.78
N SER A 119 9.61 0.65 -15.57
CA SER A 119 10.43 1.85 -15.48
C SER A 119 10.47 2.36 -14.02
N PRO A 120 11.65 2.78 -13.51
CA PRO A 120 11.76 3.42 -12.21
C PRO A 120 10.82 4.63 -12.03
N LEU A 121 10.43 5.30 -13.12
CA LEU A 121 9.49 6.43 -13.15
C LEU A 121 8.02 6.03 -12.99
N SER A 122 7.68 4.74 -13.06
CA SER A 122 6.29 4.30 -12.91
C SER A 122 5.78 4.60 -11.50
N LEU A 123 4.66 5.32 -11.42
CA LEU A 123 3.96 5.57 -10.17
C LEU A 123 3.36 4.29 -9.59
N PHE A 124 2.91 3.37 -10.44
CA PHE A 124 2.19 2.18 -10.00
C PHE A 124 3.11 1.00 -9.70
N SER A 125 4.11 0.81 -10.56
CA SER A 125 4.95 -0.40 -10.57
C SER A 125 6.44 -0.10 -10.38
N GLY A 126 6.82 1.16 -10.14
CA GLY A 126 8.21 1.61 -10.11
C GLY A 126 8.62 2.28 -8.80
N HIS A 127 9.86 2.76 -8.77
CA HIS A 127 10.48 3.40 -7.61
C HIS A 127 9.81 4.71 -7.24
N LEU A 128 9.29 5.47 -8.22
CA LEU A 128 8.58 6.72 -8.00
C LEU A 128 7.34 6.53 -7.12
N GLY A 129 6.57 5.46 -7.35
CA GLY A 129 5.41 5.09 -6.52
C GLY A 129 5.75 4.89 -5.06
N VAL A 130 6.83 4.14 -4.80
CA VAL A 130 7.29 3.83 -3.44
C VAL A 130 7.84 5.08 -2.76
N ALA A 131 8.57 5.94 -3.49
CA ALA A 131 9.04 7.21 -2.97
C ALA A 131 7.89 8.16 -2.63
N PHE A 132 6.87 8.24 -3.49
CA PHE A 132 5.66 9.01 -3.24
C PHE A 132 4.93 8.53 -1.98
N ALA A 133 4.68 7.22 -1.86
CA ALA A 133 4.05 6.63 -0.69
C ALA A 133 4.87 6.93 0.57
N GLY A 134 6.19 6.72 0.53
CA GLY A 134 7.08 6.99 1.65
C GLY A 134 7.01 8.44 2.12
N ALA A 135 7.13 9.40 1.20
CA ALA A 135 7.04 10.82 1.53
C ALA A 135 5.69 11.21 2.14
N ARG A 136 4.59 10.64 1.62
CA ARG A 136 3.25 10.85 2.18
C ARG A 136 3.13 10.27 3.58
N ILE A 137 3.62 9.05 3.80
CA ILE A 137 3.60 8.36 5.09
C ILE A 137 4.43 9.12 6.13
N CYS A 138 5.63 9.60 5.82
CA CYS A 138 6.44 10.41 6.74
C CYS A 138 5.74 11.70 7.19
N ARG A 139 4.93 12.31 6.30
CA ARG A 139 4.13 13.49 6.64
C ARG A 139 2.94 13.18 7.54
N LEU A 140 2.36 11.98 7.42
CA LEU A 140 1.20 11.56 8.22
C LEU A 140 1.62 11.02 9.58
N LEU A 141 2.72 10.27 9.62
CA LEU A 141 3.17 9.51 10.78
C LEU A 141 4.58 9.94 11.18
N PRO A 142 4.75 10.71 12.27
CA PRO A 142 6.07 11.12 12.75
C PRO A 142 7.04 9.96 13.01
N ALA A 143 6.51 8.79 13.43
CA ALA A 143 7.31 7.57 13.64
C ALA A 143 7.97 7.01 12.37
N ALA A 144 7.49 7.40 11.18
CA ALA A 144 8.10 7.03 9.91
C ALA A 144 9.30 7.92 9.53
N GLY A 145 9.58 9.01 10.27
CA GLY A 145 10.65 9.96 9.97
C GLY A 145 12.04 9.31 9.83
N GLU A 146 12.31 8.21 10.53
CA GLU A 146 13.57 7.45 10.38
C GLU A 146 13.77 6.86 8.96
N LEU A 147 12.71 6.78 8.15
CA LEU A 147 12.74 6.21 6.80
C LEU A 147 13.04 7.25 5.71
N GLU A 148 13.08 8.55 6.03
CA GLU A 148 13.32 9.61 5.03
C GLU A 148 14.62 9.42 4.25
N ALA A 149 15.70 9.03 4.94
CA ALA A 149 16.98 8.74 4.31
C ALA A 149 16.88 7.54 3.33
N ALA A 150 16.09 6.52 3.68
CA ALA A 150 15.88 5.36 2.81
C ALA A 150 15.01 5.71 1.59
N ILE A 151 14.04 6.61 1.74
CA ILE A 151 13.24 7.15 0.63
C ILE A 151 14.13 7.98 -0.32
N ALA A 152 14.97 8.86 0.23
CA ALA A 152 15.88 9.69 -0.55
C ALA A 152 16.88 8.84 -1.37
N ALA A 153 17.25 7.65 -0.88
CA ALA A 153 18.12 6.72 -1.56
C ALA A 153 17.53 6.13 -2.85
N LEU A 154 16.21 6.26 -3.10
CA LEU A 154 15.60 5.85 -4.37
C LEU A 154 15.86 6.84 -5.52
N ARG A 155 16.31 8.07 -5.20
CA ARG A 155 16.48 9.15 -6.18
C ARG A 155 17.41 8.81 -7.35
N PRO A 156 18.57 8.15 -7.18
CA PRO A 156 19.43 7.82 -8.31
C PRO A 156 18.75 6.91 -9.34
N ALA A 157 17.97 5.92 -8.89
CA ALA A 157 17.22 5.04 -9.78
C ALA A 157 16.13 5.79 -10.56
N ILE A 158 15.49 6.77 -9.92
CA ILE A 158 14.48 7.63 -10.56
C ILE A 158 15.15 8.61 -11.55
N ALA A 159 16.27 9.22 -11.16
CA ALA A 159 16.98 10.21 -11.97
C ALA A 159 17.62 9.58 -13.22
N GLY A 160 18.27 8.42 -13.07
CA GLY A 160 18.92 7.73 -14.19
C GLY A 160 17.95 7.31 -15.29
N ALA A 161 16.67 7.15 -14.99
CA ALA A 161 15.64 6.85 -15.99
C ALA A 161 15.29 8.05 -16.91
N PHE A 162 15.80 9.25 -16.63
CA PHE A 162 15.72 10.40 -17.55
C PHE A 162 16.94 10.51 -18.47
N ASP A 163 18.00 9.74 -18.20
CA ASP A 163 19.26 9.73 -18.96
C ASP A 163 19.31 8.61 -20.02
N GLU A 164 18.27 7.74 -20.07
CA GLU A 164 18.04 6.67 -21.07
C GLU A 164 17.17 7.15 -22.24
#